data_AF-A0A6B0GND8-F1
#
_entry.id   AF-A0A6B0GND8-F1
#
_cell.length_a   1.000
_cell.length_b   1.000
_cell.length_c   1.000
_cell.angle_alpha   90.00
_cell.angle_beta   90.00
_cell.angle_gamma   90.00
#
_symmetry.space_group_name_H-M   'P 1'
#
loop_
_entity.id
_entity.type
_entity.pdbx_description
1 polymer ?
#
loop_
_entity_poly.entity_id
_entity_poly.type
_entity_poly.pdbx_seq_one_letter_code
_entity_poly.pdbx_strand_id
1 'polypeptide(L)'
;MTTDEWDPSETLTSNSTRGVCAGTSDSASVTLVYDSGRSGNVIADMEVPVVRDVFEISGGQVVPNHDYEAEATVLGAGYTLGAGGSNIPITVDVTVGDDTDRPWGADINDGANPRSTVYADQSAGTGISVTADPDYGAPVDSEADAGEYVHVLKDGDTPPNLAGFGDQDSAASYVAPYLDEDGKIDLRDNQAIFLFELSGSTTGPAADFQDVVVLVSLTPETDREVDEGSGEGFIACPETS
;
A
#
# COMPACT_ATOMS: atom_id res chain seq x y z
N MET A 1 25.95 20.94 33.02
CA MET A 1 25.49 19.54 33.09
C MET A 1 25.78 18.96 31.73
N THR A 2 26.73 18.04 31.68
CA THR A 2 26.99 17.23 30.49
C THR A 2 25.77 16.34 30.30
N THR A 3 25.13 16.42 29.14
CA THR A 3 24.24 15.36 28.67
C THR A 3 25.13 14.15 28.48
N ASP A 4 25.10 13.20 29.41
CA ASP A 4 25.74 11.92 29.19
C ASP A 4 25.03 11.30 27.96
N GLU A 5 25.81 11.10 26.91
CA GLU A 5 25.37 10.42 25.69
C GLU A 5 25.02 9.00 26.12
N TRP A 6 23.73 8.68 26.12
CA TRP A 6 23.23 7.35 26.48
C TRP A 6 23.79 6.34 25.47
N ASP A 7 24.48 5.32 25.98
CA ASP A 7 24.93 4.20 25.18
C ASP A 7 23.69 3.34 24.88
N PRO A 8 23.35 3.09 23.60
CA PRO A 8 22.17 2.33 23.22
C PRO A 8 22.18 0.86 23.70
N SER A 9 23.24 0.42 24.38
CA SER A 9 23.31 -0.86 25.09
C SER A 9 22.90 -0.82 26.58
N GLU A 10 22.56 0.35 27.15
CA GLU A 10 22.16 0.46 28.56
C GLU A 10 20.67 0.13 28.79
N THR A 11 20.40 -0.97 29.50
CA THR A 11 19.04 -1.41 29.87
C THR A 11 18.39 -0.52 30.93
N LEU A 12 17.27 0.12 30.60
CA LEU A 12 16.47 0.93 31.52
C LEU A 12 15.26 0.15 32.08
N THR A 13 15.38 -0.39 33.29
CA THR A 13 14.25 -1.03 33.98
C THR A 13 13.43 0.00 34.76
N SER A 14 12.27 0.43 34.26
CA SER A 14 11.38 1.34 34.98
C SER A 14 9.89 1.04 34.76
N ASN A 15 9.10 1.08 35.84
CA ASN A 15 7.69 0.69 35.90
C ASN A 15 6.69 1.78 35.44
N SER A 16 7.15 2.89 34.85
CA SER A 16 6.26 3.93 34.32
C SER A 16 6.95 4.78 33.27
N THR A 17 6.96 4.29 32.04
CA THR A 17 7.35 5.05 30.85
C THR A 17 6.10 5.58 30.16
N ARG A 18 6.10 6.85 29.75
CA ARG A 18 5.16 7.40 28.77
C ARG A 18 5.96 7.83 27.55
N GLY A 19 5.61 7.29 26.39
CA GLY A 19 6.06 7.83 25.11
C GLY A 19 5.26 9.09 24.79
N VAL A 20 5.94 10.17 24.41
CA VAL A 20 5.32 11.32 23.78
C VAL A 20 5.86 11.37 22.36
N CYS A 21 4.96 11.32 21.39
CA CYS A 21 5.30 11.47 19.98
C CYS A 21 4.89 12.86 19.54
N ALA A 22 5.81 13.60 18.96
CA ALA A 22 5.55 14.89 18.32
C ALA A 22 6.29 14.90 16.98
N GLY A 23 5.59 15.22 15.90
CA GLY A 23 6.16 15.12 14.56
C GLY A 23 5.88 16.33 13.69
N THR A 24 6.70 16.46 12.66
CA THR A 24 6.46 17.26 11.47
C THR A 24 6.16 16.32 10.31
N SER A 25 5.99 16.90 9.13
CA SER A 25 5.90 16.19 7.86
C SER A 25 7.15 15.36 7.53
N ASP A 26 8.30 15.67 8.12
CA ASP A 26 9.61 15.17 7.69
C ASP A 26 10.36 14.43 8.81
N SER A 27 9.89 14.52 10.06
CA SER A 27 10.47 13.81 11.22
C SER A 27 9.44 13.59 12.32
N ALA A 28 9.58 12.50 13.07
CA ALA A 28 8.88 12.25 14.32
C ALA A 28 9.89 12.21 15.47
N SER A 29 9.72 13.06 16.49
CA SER A 29 10.44 12.94 17.76
C SER A 29 9.72 11.94 18.65
N VAL A 30 10.49 10.94 19.09
CA VAL A 30 10.10 9.94 20.07
C VAL A 30 10.85 10.28 21.36
N THR A 31 10.12 10.80 22.34
CA THR A 31 10.68 11.11 23.65
C THR A 31 10.30 10.04 24.67
N LEU A 32 11.30 9.40 25.27
CA LEU A 32 11.13 8.53 26.43
C LEU A 32 11.23 9.36 27.71
N VAL A 33 10.15 9.38 28.51
CA VAL A 33 10.11 10.12 29.77
C VAL A 33 10.00 9.17 30.96
N TYR A 34 10.91 9.32 31.93
CA TYR A 34 10.79 8.71 33.26
C TYR A 34 9.96 9.62 34.16
N ASP A 35 8.77 9.14 34.56
CA ASP A 35 7.95 9.85 35.54
C ASP A 35 8.18 9.29 36.95
N SER A 36 8.77 10.11 37.83
CA SER A 36 8.98 9.77 39.25
C SER A 36 7.92 10.37 40.19
N GLY A 37 6.84 10.93 39.65
CA GLY A 37 5.71 11.49 40.41
C GLY A 37 5.96 12.90 40.99
N ARG A 38 7.12 13.51 40.72
CA ARG A 38 7.42 14.91 41.12
C ARG A 38 7.92 15.79 39.96
N SER A 39 8.50 15.18 38.94
CA SER A 39 8.86 15.78 37.65
C SER A 39 9.19 14.65 36.66
N GLY A 40 8.70 14.77 35.43
CA GLY A 40 9.13 13.89 34.33
C GLY A 40 10.54 14.28 33.88
N ASN A 41 11.45 13.32 33.81
CA ASN A 41 12.77 13.51 33.22
C ASN A 41 12.79 12.83 31.85
N VAL A 42 13.18 13.57 30.81
CA VAL A 42 13.46 12.98 29.50
C VAL A 42 14.71 12.12 29.64
N ILE A 43 14.58 10.82 29.34
CA ILE A 43 15.67 9.84 29.39
C ILE A 43 16.32 9.70 28.01
N ALA A 44 15.50 9.70 26.96
CA ALA A 44 15.95 9.61 25.59
C ALA A 44 15.03 10.46 24.70
N ASP A 45 15.61 11.04 23.67
CA ASP A 45 14.90 11.74 22.61
C ASP A 45 15.55 11.30 21.30
N MET A 46 14.75 10.75 20.40
CA MET A 46 15.19 10.32 19.08
C MET A 46 14.31 10.99 18.03
N GLU A 47 14.92 11.65 17.07
CA GLU A 47 14.22 12.00 15.83
C GLU A 47 14.34 10.84 14.84
N VAL A 48 13.18 10.36 14.40
CA VAL A 48 13.04 9.39 13.32
C VAL A 48 12.66 10.17 12.07
N PRO A 49 13.41 10.09 10.96
CA PRO A 49 13.00 10.73 9.72
C PRO A 49 11.71 10.09 9.20
N VAL A 50 10.78 10.92 8.73
CA VAL A 50 9.64 10.43 7.94
C VAL A 50 10.16 10.21 6.52
N VAL A 51 10.26 8.95 6.11
CA VAL A 51 10.69 8.60 4.76
C VAL A 51 9.50 8.75 3.83
N ARG A 52 9.57 9.77 2.97
CA ARG A 52 8.67 9.98 1.84
C ARG A 52 9.28 9.39 0.58
N ASP A 53 8.45 9.14 -0.42
CA ASP A 53 8.87 8.54 -1.68
C ASP A 53 9.51 7.14 -1.48
N VAL A 54 8.81 6.25 -0.77
CA VAL A 54 9.31 4.88 -0.55
C VAL A 54 9.36 4.05 -1.84
N PHE A 55 8.77 4.55 -2.93
CA PHE A 55 8.82 3.96 -4.26
C PHE A 55 8.69 5.00 -5.37
N GLU A 56 9.02 4.59 -6.59
CA GLU A 56 8.65 5.26 -7.83
C GLU A 56 7.78 4.37 -8.72
N ILE A 57 6.97 4.98 -9.58
CA ILE A 57 6.23 4.25 -10.63
C ILE A 57 7.06 4.33 -11.90
N SER A 58 7.52 3.19 -12.41
CA SER A 58 8.38 3.12 -13.60
C SER A 58 7.93 1.99 -14.51
N GLY A 59 7.58 2.32 -15.76
CA GLY A 59 7.19 1.31 -16.75
C GLY A 59 6.02 0.42 -16.32
N GLY A 60 5.05 0.96 -15.55
CA GLY A 60 3.91 0.17 -15.07
C GLY A 60 4.21 -0.71 -13.85
N GLN A 61 5.37 -0.54 -13.24
CA GLN A 61 5.76 -1.19 -11.99
C GLN A 61 5.76 -0.21 -10.82
N VAL A 62 5.58 -0.74 -9.62
CA VAL A 62 5.92 -0.09 -8.35
C VAL A 62 7.34 -0.50 -8.00
N VAL A 63 8.29 0.44 -7.95
CA VAL A 63 9.72 0.17 -7.72
C VAL A 63 10.14 0.80 -6.38
N PRO A 64 10.28 0.01 -5.29
CA PRO A 64 10.64 0.53 -3.97
C PRO A 64 12.09 1.01 -3.89
N ASN A 65 12.33 2.06 -3.11
CA ASN A 65 13.65 2.67 -2.90
C ASN A 65 14.42 2.12 -1.69
N HIS A 66 13.77 1.23 -0.93
CA HIS A 66 14.28 0.58 0.28
C HIS A 66 13.91 -0.90 0.25
N ASP A 67 14.61 -1.71 1.05
CA ASP A 67 14.19 -3.08 1.32
C ASP A 67 12.78 -3.04 1.95
N TYR A 68 11.94 -4.02 1.65
CA TYR A 68 10.51 -3.93 1.90
C TYR A 68 9.82 -5.28 2.06
N GLU A 69 8.69 -5.25 2.78
CA GLU A 69 7.59 -6.19 2.65
C GLU A 69 6.49 -5.54 1.82
N ALA A 70 5.89 -6.27 0.88
CA ALA A 70 4.75 -5.81 0.11
C ALA A 70 3.49 -6.61 0.43
N GLU A 71 2.39 -5.92 0.70
CA GLU A 71 1.04 -6.49 0.70
C GLU A 71 0.33 -6.11 -0.60
N ALA A 72 -0.01 -7.10 -1.42
CA ALA A 72 -0.89 -6.92 -2.57
C ALA A 72 -2.31 -7.30 -2.17
N THR A 73 -3.27 -6.42 -2.41
CA THR A 73 -4.69 -6.60 -2.09
C THR A 73 -5.55 -6.41 -3.32
N VAL A 74 -6.31 -7.43 -3.73
CA VAL A 74 -7.40 -7.24 -4.68
C VAL A 74 -8.52 -6.53 -3.94
N LEU A 75 -8.79 -5.27 -4.29
CA LEU A 75 -9.89 -4.50 -3.72
C LEU A 75 -11.24 -4.91 -4.32
N GLY A 76 -11.24 -5.25 -5.60
CA GLY A 76 -12.43 -5.68 -6.32
C GLY A 76 -12.15 -6.05 -7.78
N ALA A 77 -13.15 -6.66 -8.39
CA ALA A 77 -13.20 -6.96 -9.81
C ALA A 77 -14.64 -6.94 -10.30
N GLY A 78 -14.85 -6.51 -11.54
CA GLY A 78 -16.16 -6.13 -12.07
C GLY A 78 -16.40 -6.46 -13.53
N TYR A 79 -15.79 -7.52 -14.07
CA TYR A 79 -15.86 -7.81 -15.51
C TYR A 79 -17.02 -8.75 -15.90
N THR A 80 -17.82 -8.39 -16.90
CA THR A 80 -19.01 -9.16 -17.32
C THR A 80 -19.13 -9.29 -18.84
N LEU A 81 -19.88 -10.28 -19.33
CA LEU A 81 -20.22 -10.43 -20.76
C LEU A 81 -21.26 -9.38 -21.21
N GLY A 82 -20.87 -8.11 -21.20
CA GLY A 82 -21.73 -6.97 -21.49
C GLY A 82 -22.72 -6.66 -20.36
N ALA A 83 -23.48 -5.56 -20.52
CA ALA A 83 -24.40 -5.08 -19.50
C ALA A 83 -25.42 -6.13 -19.06
N GLY A 84 -25.40 -6.47 -17.76
CA GLY A 84 -26.27 -7.50 -17.16
C GLY A 84 -25.92 -8.94 -17.56
N GLY A 85 -24.76 -9.15 -18.19
CA GLY A 85 -24.23 -10.45 -18.55
C GLY A 85 -23.71 -11.23 -17.34
N SER A 86 -23.22 -12.45 -17.60
CA SER A 86 -22.56 -13.26 -16.56
C SER A 86 -21.18 -12.69 -16.23
N ASN A 87 -20.78 -12.80 -14.96
CA ASN A 87 -19.41 -12.55 -14.53
C ASN A 87 -18.44 -13.42 -15.32
N ILE A 88 -17.35 -12.82 -15.76
CA ILE A 88 -16.24 -13.52 -16.40
C ILE A 88 -15.21 -13.80 -15.30
N PRO A 89 -14.83 -15.06 -15.07
CA PRO A 89 -13.78 -15.36 -14.10
C PRO A 89 -12.47 -14.66 -14.48
N ILE A 90 -11.78 -14.12 -13.49
CA ILE A 90 -10.49 -13.45 -13.67
C ILE A 90 -9.47 -14.06 -12.71
N THR A 91 -8.29 -14.36 -13.21
CA THR A 91 -7.11 -14.63 -12.36
C THR A 91 -6.22 -13.40 -12.32
N VAL A 92 -5.52 -13.22 -11.19
CA VAL A 92 -4.51 -12.16 -11.05
C VAL A 92 -3.22 -12.79 -10.60
N ASP A 93 -2.16 -12.47 -11.35
CA ASP A 93 -0.78 -12.79 -11.02
C ASP A 93 -0.10 -11.53 -10.49
N VAL A 94 0.70 -11.70 -9.45
CA VAL A 94 1.59 -10.65 -8.93
C VAL A 94 3.01 -11.11 -9.18
N THR A 95 3.79 -10.27 -9.84
CA THR A 95 5.22 -10.51 -10.08
C THR A 95 6.02 -9.57 -9.19
N VAL A 96 6.93 -10.12 -8.40
CA VAL A 96 7.89 -9.37 -7.58
C VAL A 96 9.30 -9.74 -8.05
N GLY A 97 9.95 -8.82 -8.73
CA GLY A 97 11.22 -9.11 -9.43
C GLY A 97 11.02 -10.13 -10.54
N ASP A 98 11.64 -11.30 -10.39
CA ASP A 98 11.54 -12.43 -11.34
C ASP A 98 10.51 -13.50 -10.90
N ASP A 99 9.92 -13.36 -9.71
CA ASP A 99 9.02 -14.35 -9.13
C ASP A 99 7.56 -13.97 -9.36
N THR A 100 6.82 -14.84 -10.04
CA THR A 100 5.38 -14.68 -10.30
C THR A 100 4.55 -15.65 -9.45
N ASP A 101 3.53 -15.13 -8.77
CA ASP A 101 2.60 -15.90 -7.94
C ASP A 101 1.13 -15.62 -8.31
N ARG A 102 0.26 -16.63 -8.12
CA ARG A 102 -1.20 -16.55 -8.31
C ARG A 102 -1.92 -16.83 -6.97
N PRO A 103 -1.90 -15.87 -6.04
CA PRO A 103 -2.27 -16.12 -4.64
C PRO A 103 -3.77 -16.40 -4.44
N TRP A 104 -4.62 -15.95 -5.37
CA TRP A 104 -6.07 -15.95 -5.17
C TRP A 104 -6.85 -17.00 -5.99
N GLY A 105 -6.16 -17.97 -6.58
CA GLY A 105 -6.80 -19.08 -7.28
C GLY A 105 -7.39 -18.68 -8.64
N ALA A 106 -8.52 -19.30 -9.00
CA ALA A 106 -9.05 -19.31 -10.37
C ALA A 106 -10.03 -18.18 -10.70
N ASP A 107 -10.57 -17.48 -9.69
CA ASP A 107 -11.56 -16.42 -9.91
C ASP A 107 -11.53 -15.37 -8.80
N ILE A 108 -11.18 -14.13 -9.14
CA ILE A 108 -11.28 -12.93 -8.29
C ILE A 108 -12.57 -12.15 -8.50
N ASN A 109 -13.36 -12.48 -9.50
CA ASN A 109 -14.63 -11.84 -9.84
C ASN A 109 -15.83 -12.62 -9.23
N ASP A 110 -15.59 -13.24 -8.09
CA ASP A 110 -16.53 -14.08 -7.34
C ASP A 110 -17.30 -13.31 -6.25
N GLY A 111 -16.97 -12.03 -6.07
CA GLY A 111 -17.54 -11.15 -5.04
C GLY A 111 -16.96 -11.35 -3.63
N ALA A 112 -15.87 -12.10 -3.48
CA ALA A 112 -15.22 -12.37 -2.20
C ALA A 112 -14.05 -11.43 -1.88
N ASN A 113 -14.02 -10.24 -2.49
CA ASN A 113 -13.01 -9.20 -2.26
C ASN A 113 -13.46 -8.24 -1.14
N PRO A 114 -12.52 -7.60 -0.39
CA PRO A 114 -11.08 -7.61 -0.62
C PRO A 114 -10.36 -8.86 -0.10
N ARG A 115 -9.20 -9.17 -0.69
CA ARG A 115 -8.30 -10.25 -0.25
C ARG A 115 -6.83 -9.94 -0.56
N SER A 116 -5.95 -10.34 0.34
CA SER A 116 -4.54 -9.95 0.32
C SER A 116 -3.58 -11.13 0.26
N THR A 117 -2.34 -10.85 -0.14
CA THR A 117 -1.16 -11.70 0.04
C THR A 117 0.04 -10.83 0.40
N VAL A 118 1.06 -11.43 1.01
CA VAL A 118 2.25 -10.73 1.50
C VAL A 118 3.51 -11.33 0.88
N TYR A 119 4.44 -10.46 0.49
CA TYR A 119 5.76 -10.75 -0.04
C TYR A 119 6.81 -10.07 0.85
N ALA A 120 7.40 -10.82 1.77
CA ALA A 120 8.41 -10.32 2.72
C ALA A 120 9.83 -10.41 2.17
N ASP A 121 10.79 -9.76 2.84
CA ASP A 121 12.23 -9.86 2.61
C ASP A 121 12.67 -9.44 1.18
N GLN A 122 12.01 -8.44 0.60
CA GLN A 122 12.30 -7.96 -0.75
C GLN A 122 13.36 -6.85 -0.74
N SER A 123 14.28 -6.88 -1.70
CA SER A 123 15.34 -5.88 -1.79
C SER A 123 14.90 -4.62 -2.54
N ALA A 124 15.45 -3.47 -2.15
CA ALA A 124 15.28 -2.20 -2.86
C ALA A 124 15.52 -2.34 -4.39
N GLY A 125 14.69 -1.70 -5.19
CA GLY A 125 14.74 -1.74 -6.65
C GLY A 125 14.11 -3.00 -7.27
N THR A 126 13.64 -3.96 -6.46
CA THR A 126 12.84 -5.09 -6.93
C THR A 126 11.43 -4.58 -7.25
N GLY A 127 11.06 -4.57 -8.53
CA GLY A 127 9.78 -4.02 -8.96
C GLY A 127 8.61 -4.99 -8.70
N ILE A 128 7.42 -4.42 -8.53
CA ILE A 128 6.16 -5.15 -8.43
C ILE A 128 5.30 -4.82 -9.67
N SER A 129 4.90 -5.85 -10.40
CA SER A 129 3.94 -5.77 -11.50
C SER A 129 2.76 -6.73 -11.29
N VAL A 130 1.66 -6.47 -11.98
CA VAL A 130 0.41 -7.21 -11.84
C VAL A 130 -0.13 -7.55 -13.23
N THR A 131 -0.56 -8.79 -13.41
CA THR A 131 -1.23 -9.24 -14.63
C THR A 131 -2.66 -9.71 -14.29
N ALA A 132 -3.65 -9.20 -15.01
CA ALA A 132 -5.04 -9.66 -14.93
C ALA A 132 -5.38 -10.52 -16.15
N ASP A 133 -5.79 -11.77 -15.93
CA ASP A 133 -6.06 -12.76 -16.97
C ASP A 133 -7.52 -13.23 -16.90
N PRO A 134 -8.41 -12.67 -17.75
CA PRO A 134 -9.80 -13.10 -17.83
C PRO A 134 -9.95 -14.42 -18.60
N ASP A 135 -10.84 -15.31 -18.16
CA ASP A 135 -11.21 -16.56 -18.84
C ASP A 135 -11.64 -16.36 -20.30
N TYR A 136 -12.06 -15.15 -20.64
CA TYR A 136 -12.41 -14.73 -22.00
C TYR A 136 -11.79 -13.37 -22.30
N GLY A 137 -10.67 -13.37 -23.03
CA GLY A 137 -9.95 -12.15 -23.40
C GLY A 137 -8.47 -12.42 -23.65
N ALA A 138 -7.69 -11.34 -23.77
CA ALA A 138 -6.25 -11.41 -23.61
C ALA A 138 -5.90 -10.97 -22.18
N PRO A 139 -4.85 -11.55 -21.58
CA PRO A 139 -4.32 -11.03 -20.33
C PRO A 139 -3.84 -9.60 -20.54
N VAL A 140 -4.04 -8.77 -19.52
CA VAL A 140 -3.57 -7.39 -19.47
C VAL A 140 -2.48 -7.30 -18.40
N ASP A 141 -1.32 -6.83 -18.81
CA ASP A 141 -0.11 -6.80 -17.99
C ASP A 141 0.27 -5.35 -17.66
N SER A 142 0.54 -5.08 -16.38
CA SER A 142 0.79 -3.70 -15.94
C SER A 142 2.01 -3.07 -16.60
N GLU A 143 3.02 -3.86 -17.02
CA GLU A 143 4.20 -3.34 -17.70
C GLU A 143 3.98 -3.19 -19.20
N ALA A 144 3.40 -4.21 -19.84
CA ALA A 144 3.20 -4.22 -21.28
C ALA A 144 2.11 -3.24 -21.73
N ASP A 145 1.10 -3.02 -20.89
CA ASP A 145 -0.11 -2.27 -21.21
C ASP A 145 -0.25 -0.96 -20.40
N ALA A 146 0.86 -0.51 -19.80
CA ALA A 146 0.95 0.69 -18.98
C ALA A 146 0.45 1.94 -19.73
N GLY A 147 -0.48 2.67 -19.11
CA GLY A 147 -1.05 3.91 -19.62
C GLY A 147 -2.08 3.73 -20.74
N GLU A 148 -2.34 2.50 -21.18
CA GLU A 148 -3.40 2.18 -22.14
C GLU A 148 -4.50 1.37 -21.46
N TYR A 149 -4.20 0.16 -20.99
CA TYR A 149 -5.16 -0.72 -20.30
C TYR A 149 -4.94 -0.78 -18.80
N VAL A 150 -3.78 -0.33 -18.32
CA VAL A 150 -3.44 -0.31 -16.89
C VAL A 150 -2.96 1.08 -16.47
N HIS A 151 -3.53 1.60 -15.39
CA HIS A 151 -3.03 2.78 -14.72
C HIS A 151 -2.52 2.40 -13.33
N VAL A 152 -1.25 2.71 -13.06
CA VAL A 152 -0.67 2.65 -11.72
C VAL A 152 -0.64 4.06 -11.17
N LEU A 153 -1.30 4.27 -10.03
CA LEU A 153 -1.50 5.60 -9.45
C LEU A 153 -1.00 5.62 -8.00
N LYS A 154 -0.54 6.79 -7.57
CA LYS A 154 -0.17 7.08 -6.18
C LYS A 154 -0.92 8.32 -5.67
N ASP A 155 -0.68 8.68 -4.42
CA ASP A 155 -1.31 9.83 -3.79
C ASP A 155 -1.23 11.12 -4.64
N GLY A 156 -2.35 11.84 -4.72
CA GLY A 156 -2.52 13.07 -5.47
C GLY A 156 -2.69 12.93 -6.99
N ASP A 157 -2.53 11.72 -7.55
CA ASP A 157 -2.74 11.44 -8.97
C ASP A 157 -4.22 11.58 -9.34
N THR A 158 -4.45 11.95 -10.61
CA THR A 158 -5.81 11.98 -11.17
C THR A 158 -6.12 10.62 -11.78
N PRO A 159 -7.15 9.88 -11.31
CA PRO A 159 -7.51 8.63 -11.93
C PRO A 159 -8.00 8.83 -13.37
N PRO A 160 -7.95 7.79 -14.24
CA PRO A 160 -8.63 7.82 -15.53
C PRO A 160 -10.14 8.02 -15.33
N ASN A 161 -10.90 8.17 -16.41
CA ASN A 161 -12.35 8.38 -16.30
C ASN A 161 -13.03 7.18 -15.61
N LEU A 162 -13.39 7.35 -14.33
CA LEU A 162 -14.05 6.34 -13.49
C LEU A 162 -15.58 6.37 -13.61
N ALA A 163 -16.14 7.12 -14.57
CA ALA A 163 -17.58 7.17 -14.76
C ALA A 163 -18.08 5.81 -15.24
N GLY A 164 -18.63 5.02 -14.33
CA GLY A 164 -19.10 3.67 -14.59
C GLY A 164 -20.09 3.58 -15.76
N PHE A 165 -20.14 2.41 -16.38
CA PHE A 165 -21.01 2.16 -17.52
C PHE A 165 -22.48 1.93 -17.11
N GLY A 166 -23.34 2.91 -17.35
CA GLY A 166 -24.80 2.76 -17.19
C GLY A 166 -25.25 2.62 -15.74
N ASP A 167 -26.09 1.61 -15.44
CA ASP A 167 -26.60 1.30 -14.10
C ASP A 167 -25.73 0.25 -13.36
N GLN A 168 -24.47 0.05 -13.78
CA GLN A 168 -23.59 -0.94 -13.16
C GLN A 168 -23.05 -0.42 -11.82
N ASP A 169 -23.73 -0.81 -10.75
CA ASP A 169 -23.16 -0.82 -9.39
C ASP A 169 -22.11 -1.94 -9.31
N SER A 170 -20.82 -1.63 -9.18
CA SER A 170 -19.87 -2.36 -8.30
C SER A 170 -18.39 -2.01 -8.52
N ALA A 171 -17.99 -1.49 -9.67
CA ALA A 171 -16.57 -1.26 -9.97
C ALA A 171 -16.05 0.08 -9.38
N ALA A 172 -16.84 1.16 -9.51
CA ALA A 172 -16.46 2.49 -9.02
C ALA A 172 -16.42 2.61 -7.50
N SER A 173 -17.16 1.74 -6.82
CA SER A 173 -17.13 1.66 -5.37
C SER A 173 -15.81 1.14 -4.81
N TYR A 174 -14.96 0.47 -5.60
CA TYR A 174 -13.68 -0.04 -5.10
C TYR A 174 -12.65 1.07 -4.91
N VAL A 175 -12.65 2.06 -5.82
CA VAL A 175 -11.72 3.20 -5.77
C VAL A 175 -12.28 4.34 -4.92
N ALA A 176 -13.61 4.47 -4.79
CA ALA A 176 -14.25 5.57 -4.06
C ALA A 176 -13.71 5.84 -2.63
N PRO A 177 -13.33 4.84 -1.81
CA PRO A 177 -12.73 5.08 -0.49
C PRO A 177 -11.33 5.70 -0.54
N TYR A 178 -10.70 5.71 -1.70
CA TYR A 178 -9.34 6.20 -1.96
C TYR A 178 -9.36 7.45 -2.84
N LEU A 179 -10.47 8.20 -2.81
CA LEU A 179 -10.59 9.48 -3.50
C LEU A 179 -10.77 10.61 -2.49
N ASP A 180 -10.02 11.70 -2.69
CA ASP A 180 -10.21 12.94 -1.94
C ASP A 180 -11.49 13.70 -2.37
N GLU A 181 -11.76 14.83 -1.71
CA GLU A 181 -12.91 15.68 -2.02
C GLU A 181 -12.88 16.25 -3.46
N ASP A 182 -11.71 16.32 -4.08
CA ASP A 182 -11.48 16.81 -5.44
C ASP A 182 -11.49 15.67 -6.49
N GLY A 183 -11.66 14.41 -6.06
CA GLY A 183 -11.68 13.22 -6.91
C GLY A 183 -10.30 12.74 -7.36
N LYS A 184 -9.23 13.11 -6.65
CA LYS A 184 -7.87 12.58 -6.84
C LYS A 184 -7.65 11.38 -5.93
N ILE A 185 -6.67 10.56 -6.27
CA ILE A 185 -6.24 9.45 -5.42
C ILE A 185 -5.75 9.99 -4.07
N ASP A 186 -6.32 9.48 -2.98
CA ASP A 186 -5.95 9.73 -1.58
C ASP A 186 -5.40 8.42 -0.99
N LEU A 187 -4.08 8.29 -1.02
CA LEU A 187 -3.35 7.10 -0.59
C LEU A 187 -2.24 7.48 0.40
N ARG A 188 -1.81 6.51 1.20
CA ARG A 188 -0.58 6.71 1.99
C ARG A 188 0.63 6.75 1.07
N ASP A 189 1.70 7.43 1.50
CA ASP A 189 2.97 7.57 0.77
C ASP A 189 3.61 6.22 0.37
N ASN A 190 3.21 5.13 1.03
CA ASN A 190 3.68 3.78 0.79
C ASN A 190 2.69 2.90 0.01
N GLN A 191 1.69 3.49 -0.63
CA GLN A 191 0.65 2.77 -1.35
C GLN A 191 0.56 3.18 -2.82
N ALA A 192 0.27 2.20 -3.67
CA ALA A 192 -0.04 2.39 -5.08
C ALA A 192 -1.27 1.56 -5.45
N ILE A 193 -2.09 2.06 -6.37
CA ILE A 193 -3.28 1.37 -6.87
C ILE A 193 -3.14 1.10 -8.37
N PHE A 194 -3.39 -0.15 -8.77
CA PHE A 194 -3.44 -0.59 -10.15
C PHE A 194 -4.91 -0.67 -10.58
N LEU A 195 -5.22 0.00 -11.68
CA LEU A 195 -6.55 0.08 -12.28
C LEU A 195 -6.51 -0.57 -13.66
N PHE A 196 -7.25 -1.66 -13.85
CA PHE A 196 -7.26 -2.44 -15.10
C PHE A 196 -8.55 -2.27 -15.89
N GLU A 197 -8.41 -2.23 -17.21
CA GLU A 197 -9.49 -2.30 -18.19
C GLU A 197 -9.30 -3.54 -19.08
N LEU A 198 -10.27 -4.46 -19.10
CA LEU A 198 -10.22 -5.74 -19.80
C LEU A 198 -11.17 -5.79 -21.00
N SER A 199 -12.04 -4.79 -21.23
CA SER A 199 -13.04 -4.83 -22.31
C SER A 199 -12.46 -4.64 -23.73
N GLY A 200 -11.14 -4.52 -23.87
CA GLY A 200 -10.46 -4.31 -25.15
C GLY A 200 -10.65 -2.91 -25.74
N SER A 201 -11.46 -2.06 -25.10
CA SER A 201 -11.65 -0.65 -25.44
C SER A 201 -11.30 0.21 -24.23
N THR A 202 -10.36 1.13 -24.42
CA THR A 202 -9.89 2.08 -23.39
C THR A 202 -10.54 3.46 -23.55
N THR A 203 -11.56 3.54 -24.40
CA THR A 203 -12.27 4.78 -24.71
C THR A 203 -13.78 4.62 -24.60
N GLY A 204 -14.45 5.71 -24.26
CA GLY A 204 -15.90 5.76 -24.13
C GLY A 204 -16.39 5.43 -22.72
N PRO A 205 -17.71 5.42 -22.52
CA PRO A 205 -18.31 5.25 -21.20
C PRO A 205 -18.19 3.83 -20.63
N ALA A 206 -17.73 2.87 -21.45
CA ALA A 206 -17.51 1.48 -21.04
C ALA A 206 -16.08 1.21 -20.55
N ALA A 207 -15.17 2.18 -20.73
CA ALA A 207 -13.81 2.11 -20.21
C ALA A 207 -13.78 2.81 -18.85
N ASP A 208 -14.02 2.05 -17.78
CA ASP A 208 -14.07 2.56 -16.42
C ASP A 208 -12.86 2.15 -15.58
N PHE A 209 -11.97 1.31 -16.14
CA PHE A 209 -10.69 0.91 -15.54
C PHE A 209 -10.83 0.28 -14.15
N GLN A 210 -11.94 -0.42 -13.92
CA GLN A 210 -12.26 -1.04 -12.63
C GLN A 210 -12.61 -2.52 -12.78
N ASP A 211 -12.28 -3.12 -13.93
CA ASP A 211 -12.44 -4.55 -14.16
C ASP A 211 -11.62 -5.37 -13.16
N VAL A 212 -10.45 -4.85 -12.77
CA VAL A 212 -9.64 -5.29 -11.63
C VAL A 212 -9.02 -4.08 -10.95
N VAL A 213 -9.08 -4.04 -9.62
CA VAL A 213 -8.44 -3.02 -8.79
C VAL A 213 -7.54 -3.70 -7.76
N VAL A 214 -6.24 -3.41 -7.81
CA VAL A 214 -5.25 -3.96 -6.87
C VAL A 214 -4.55 -2.83 -6.13
N LEU A 215 -4.55 -2.87 -4.80
CA LEU A 215 -3.77 -1.98 -3.94
C LEU A 215 -2.49 -2.70 -3.50
N VAL A 216 -1.35 -2.07 -3.74
CA VAL A 216 -0.06 -2.50 -3.19
C VAL A 216 0.32 -1.57 -2.05
N SER A 217 0.62 -2.12 -0.88
CA SER A 217 1.12 -1.41 0.30
C SER A 217 2.52 -1.89 0.62
N LEU A 218 3.46 -0.97 0.83
CA LEU A 218 4.86 -1.26 1.11
C LEU A 218 5.20 -0.96 2.56
N THR A 219 5.74 -1.93 3.28
CA THR A 219 6.32 -1.70 4.60
C THR A 219 7.84 -1.71 4.44
N PRO A 220 8.54 -0.58 4.63
CA PRO A 220 10.00 -0.58 4.58
C PRO A 220 10.55 -1.55 5.63
N GLU A 221 11.44 -2.44 5.22
CA GLU A 221 12.28 -3.18 6.13
C GLU A 221 13.34 -2.22 6.66
N THR A 222 12.99 -1.55 7.76
CA THR A 222 14.01 -0.87 8.53
C THR A 222 14.86 -1.93 9.21
N ASP A 223 16.20 -1.82 9.13
CA ASP A 223 17.21 -2.57 9.91
C ASP A 223 17.06 -2.45 11.45
N ARG A 224 15.87 -2.12 11.96
CA ARG A 224 15.58 -1.90 13.38
C ARG A 224 14.29 -2.61 13.77
N GLU A 225 14.38 -3.92 13.89
CA GLU A 225 13.42 -4.70 14.68
C GLU A 225 13.49 -4.25 16.15
N VAL A 226 12.35 -3.88 16.72
CA VAL A 226 12.13 -3.90 18.18
C VAL A 226 11.29 -5.15 18.44
N ASP A 227 11.95 -6.24 18.84
CA ASP A 227 11.34 -7.54 19.12
C ASP A 227 10.81 -7.59 20.57
N GLU A 228 9.53 -7.92 20.76
CA GLU A 228 8.87 -8.08 22.06
C GLU A 228 9.18 -9.43 22.76
N GLY A 229 10.27 -10.10 22.36
CA GLY A 229 10.80 -11.29 22.99
C GLY A 229 11.62 -11.00 24.25
N SER A 230 10.96 -10.79 25.39
CA SER A 230 11.58 -10.70 26.72
C SER A 230 12.52 -9.51 26.97
N GLY A 231 11.98 -8.29 26.95
CA GLY A 231 12.57 -7.18 27.70
C GLY A 231 12.79 -5.85 27.00
N GLU A 232 12.38 -5.70 25.74
CA GLU A 232 12.50 -4.42 25.03
C GLU A 232 11.13 -4.07 24.43
N GLY A 233 10.61 -2.91 24.83
CA GLY A 233 9.26 -2.46 24.47
C GLY A 233 9.29 -1.51 23.29
N PHE A 234 8.38 -1.70 22.35
CA PHE A 234 8.10 -0.76 21.27
C PHE A 234 7.14 0.36 21.73
N ILE A 235 7.30 1.56 21.16
CA ILE A 235 6.37 2.68 21.32
C ILE A 235 5.67 2.89 19.98
N ALA A 236 4.41 2.44 19.87
CA ALA A 236 3.54 2.80 18.76
C ALA A 236 2.98 4.22 19.00
N CYS A 237 3.32 5.17 18.12
CA CYS A 237 2.71 6.48 18.12
C CYS A 237 1.35 6.40 17.41
N PRO A 238 0.21 6.68 18.06
CA PRO A 238 -1.04 6.86 17.33
C PRO A 238 -0.94 8.11 16.46
N GLU A 239 -1.49 8.06 15.24
CA GLU A 239 -1.59 9.24 14.38
C GLU A 239 -2.28 10.40 15.11
N THR A 240 -1.67 11.57 15.04
CA THR A 240 -2.33 12.81 15.47
C THR A 240 -3.28 13.26 14.37
N SER A 241 -4.58 13.11 14.64
CA SER A 241 -5.69 13.70 13.87
C SER A 241 -5.59 15.22 13.73
#